data_AF-A0A935RAZ4-F1
#
_entry.id   AF-A0A935RAZ4-F1
#
_cell.length_a   1.000
_cell.length_b   1.000
_cell.length_c   1.000
_cell.angle_alpha   90.00
_cell.angle_beta   90.00
_cell.angle_gamma   90.00
#
_symmetry.space_group_name_H-M   'P 1'
#
loop_
_entity.id
_entity.type
_entity.pdbx_description
1 polymer ?
#
loop_
_entity_poly.entity_id
_entity_poly.type
_entity_poly.pdbx_seq_one_letter_code
_entity_poly.pdbx_strand_id
1 'polypeptide(L)'
;MANSYNAPVLAGNADIDEVFAYTKGKHLGSGQEQFAALWRRLRLVMSLRRQRIDDVILPGGAQASATRFAGWVAPGRVIAAPLNGSTTEGRTSHEVERCFSLLAGYGIAGTPPPCHVVADPVLVQSIVVRLPSTLAGRRLVALQLSARKPKQRWPVELFAALAKTLHAESDCGFLVFGRRCSRRPMHPGDDAKAAELVE
;
A
#
# COMPACT_ATOMS: atom_id res chain seq x y z
N MET A 1 9.88 5.11 -4.60
CA MET A 1 10.31 3.77 -4.13
C MET A 1 9.17 3.09 -3.39
N ALA A 2 8.99 1.79 -3.61
CA ALA A 2 7.93 1.00 -2.96
C ALA A 2 8.47 -0.34 -2.46
N ASN A 3 7.78 -0.95 -1.49
CA ASN A 3 7.96 -2.37 -1.21
C ASN A 3 7.24 -3.18 -2.31
N SER A 4 7.74 -4.37 -2.61
CA SER A 4 7.06 -5.35 -3.48
C SER A 4 5.54 -5.50 -3.23
N TYR A 5 5.08 -5.37 -1.99
CA TYR A 5 3.66 -5.45 -1.63
C TYR A 5 2.82 -4.25 -2.11
N ASN A 6 3.34 -3.02 -2.04
CA ASN A 6 2.58 -1.82 -2.42
C ASN A 6 2.97 -1.26 -3.79
N ALA A 7 4.03 -1.78 -4.42
CA ALA A 7 4.42 -1.41 -5.78
C ALA A 7 3.28 -1.53 -6.80
N PRO A 8 2.40 -2.56 -6.77
CA PRO A 8 1.30 -2.66 -7.73
C PRO A 8 0.29 -1.50 -7.69
N VAL A 9 0.15 -0.81 -6.54
CA VAL A 9 -0.77 0.34 -6.41
C VAL A 9 -0.29 1.55 -7.22
N LEU A 10 1.00 1.60 -7.57
CA LEU A 10 1.59 2.69 -8.34
C LEU A 10 1.53 2.44 -9.86
N ALA A 11 1.11 1.25 -10.28
CA ALA A 11 1.05 0.90 -11.70
C ALA A 11 0.02 1.77 -12.45
N GLY A 12 0.38 2.22 -13.65
CA GLY A 12 -0.49 3.04 -14.50
C GLY A 12 -0.66 4.49 -14.06
N ASN A 13 0.02 4.94 -13.00
CA ASN A 13 -0.01 6.34 -12.58
C ASN A 13 0.84 7.20 -13.54
N ALA A 14 0.23 8.23 -14.14
CA ALA A 14 0.87 9.12 -15.10
C ALA A 14 1.96 10.01 -14.48
N ASP A 15 1.93 10.23 -13.16
CA ASP A 15 2.90 11.07 -12.44
C ASP A 15 4.17 10.29 -12.05
N ILE A 16 4.30 9.01 -12.46
CA ILE A 16 5.40 8.13 -12.05
C ILE A 16 6.09 7.54 -13.27
N ASP A 17 7.35 7.94 -13.48
CA ASP A 17 8.18 7.40 -14.56
C ASP A 17 8.70 5.99 -14.24
N GLU A 18 9.17 5.76 -13.01
CA GLU A 18 9.81 4.50 -12.62
C GLU A 18 9.53 4.10 -11.16
N VAL A 19 9.21 2.82 -10.94
CA VAL A 19 8.96 2.25 -9.61
C VAL A 19 10.09 1.28 -9.24
N PHE A 20 10.94 1.70 -8.31
CA PHE A 20 11.92 0.81 -7.69
C PHE A 20 11.30 0.06 -6.52
N ALA A 21 11.05 -1.23 -6.73
CA ALA A 21 10.57 -2.15 -5.70
C ALA A 21 11.74 -2.79 -4.93
N TYR A 22 11.65 -2.82 -3.59
CA TYR A 22 12.58 -3.58 -2.76
C TYR A 22 11.89 -4.72 -2.01
N THR A 23 12.60 -5.83 -1.83
CA THR A 23 12.15 -6.96 -1.01
C THR A 23 12.74 -6.82 0.40
N LYS A 24 11.90 -6.84 1.44
CA LYS A 24 12.38 -6.83 2.83
C LYS A 24 13.09 -8.15 3.16
N GLY A 25 14.26 -8.06 3.79
CA GLY A 25 15.21 -9.14 4.05
C GLY A 25 14.73 -10.38 4.82
N LYS A 26 13.47 -10.42 5.29
CA LYS A 26 12.92 -11.54 6.08
C LYS A 26 12.54 -12.78 5.24
N HIS A 27 12.89 -12.79 3.96
CA HIS A 27 12.58 -13.85 2.99
C HIS A 27 13.81 -14.40 2.27
N LEU A 28 15.03 -13.99 2.63
CA LEU A 28 16.23 -14.51 2.00
C LEU A 28 16.75 -15.71 2.81
N GLY A 29 16.76 -16.86 2.14
CA GLY A 29 17.46 -18.06 2.57
C GLY A 29 18.98 -17.86 2.59
N SER A 30 19.69 -18.98 2.76
CA SER A 30 21.12 -19.09 3.01
C SER A 30 22.03 -18.14 2.20
N GLY A 31 23.26 -17.91 2.69
CA GLY A 31 24.16 -16.80 2.35
C GLY A 31 24.29 -16.36 0.87
N GLN A 32 24.13 -17.26 -0.11
CA GLN A 32 24.13 -16.89 -1.53
C GLN A 32 23.00 -15.93 -1.92
N GLU A 33 21.80 -16.10 -1.37
CA GLU A 33 20.67 -15.21 -1.66
C GLU A 33 20.88 -13.82 -1.04
N GLN A 34 21.57 -13.75 0.11
CA GLN A 34 21.93 -12.48 0.75
C GLN A 34 22.94 -11.68 -0.07
N PHE A 35 23.98 -12.34 -0.62
CA PHE A 35 24.91 -11.71 -1.56
C PHE A 35 24.19 -11.18 -2.79
N ALA A 36 23.29 -11.98 -3.37
CA ALA A 36 22.50 -11.55 -4.53
C ALA A 36 21.62 -10.33 -4.21
N ALA A 37 21.01 -10.26 -3.02
CA ALA A 37 20.23 -9.09 -2.61
C ALA A 37 21.09 -7.85 -2.36
N LEU A 38 22.27 -8.02 -1.76
CA LEU A 38 23.20 -6.91 -1.57
C LEU A 38 23.68 -6.37 -2.94
N TRP A 39 24.01 -7.26 -3.88
CA TRP A 39 24.40 -6.89 -5.23
C TRP A 39 23.27 -6.15 -5.97
N ARG A 40 22.03 -6.65 -5.88
CA ARG A 40 20.85 -5.96 -6.44
C ARG A 40 20.68 -4.56 -5.84
N ARG A 41 20.88 -4.41 -4.53
CA ARG A 41 20.80 -3.12 -3.85
C ARG A 41 21.91 -2.17 -4.29
N LEU A 42 23.14 -2.67 -4.44
CA LEU A 42 24.27 -1.87 -4.91
C LEU A 42 24.05 -1.42 -6.37
N ARG A 43 23.60 -2.33 -7.25
CA ARG A 43 23.26 -2.01 -8.65
C ARG A 43 22.15 -0.96 -8.73
N LEU A 44 21.13 -1.05 -7.87
CA LEU A 44 20.07 -0.05 -7.76
C LEU A 44 20.64 1.32 -7.36
N VAL A 45 21.45 1.38 -6.31
CA VAL A 45 22.09 2.64 -5.87
C VAL A 45 22.96 3.23 -6.98
N MET A 46 23.76 2.41 -7.66
CA MET A 46 24.58 2.85 -8.79
C MET A 46 23.74 3.37 -9.95
N SER A 47 22.62 2.73 -10.26
CA SER A 47 21.67 3.20 -11.28
C SER A 47 21.14 4.59 -10.94
N LEU A 48 20.66 4.77 -9.70
CA LEU A 48 20.12 6.05 -9.24
C LEU A 48 21.18 7.15 -9.21
N ARG A 49 22.41 6.84 -8.79
CA ARG A 49 23.53 7.79 -8.86
C ARG A 49 23.80 8.27 -10.28
N ARG A 50 23.72 7.37 -11.27
CA ARG A 50 23.92 7.71 -12.68
C ARG A 50 22.82 8.61 -13.23
N GLN A 51 21.61 8.56 -12.67
CA GLN A 51 20.50 9.43 -13.02
C GLN A 51 20.68 10.87 -12.51
N ARG A 52 21.63 11.14 -11.60
CA ARG A 52 21.92 12.48 -11.03
C ARG A 52 20.67 13.15 -10.46
N ILE A 53 19.97 12.43 -9.60
CA ILE A 53 18.75 12.91 -8.94
C ILE A 53 19.01 14.22 -8.19
N ASP A 54 18.26 15.27 -8.50
CA ASP A 54 18.40 16.57 -7.84
C ASP A 54 17.88 16.53 -6.41
N ASP A 55 16.69 15.97 -6.22
CA ASP A 55 15.98 15.97 -4.95
C ASP A 55 15.48 14.58 -4.55
N VAL A 56 15.71 14.19 -3.29
CA VAL A 56 15.08 13.03 -2.67
C VAL A 56 14.11 13.49 -1.58
N ILE A 57 12.84 13.15 -1.74
CA ILE A 57 11.78 13.49 -0.79
C ILE A 57 11.45 12.26 0.08
N LEU A 58 11.46 12.44 1.40
CA LEU A 58 11.17 11.43 2.42
C LEU A 58 9.85 11.78 3.14
N PRO A 59 8.68 11.41 2.58
CA PRO A 59 7.37 11.78 3.11
C PRO A 59 7.08 11.15 4.49
N GLY A 60 7.57 9.93 4.75
CA GLY A 60 7.45 9.26 6.06
C GLY A 60 8.45 9.74 7.12
N GLY A 61 9.15 10.83 6.83
CA GLY A 61 10.13 11.50 7.69
C GLY A 61 11.54 10.92 7.68
N ALA A 62 12.43 11.57 8.44
CA ALA A 62 13.87 11.31 8.50
C ALA A 62 14.24 10.02 9.27
N GLN A 63 13.63 8.89 8.91
CA GLN A 63 13.99 7.59 9.46
C GLN A 63 15.42 7.22 9.09
N ALA A 64 16.22 6.74 10.04
CA ALA A 64 17.65 6.45 9.84
C ALA A 64 17.94 5.60 8.59
N SER A 65 17.11 4.59 8.31
CA SER A 65 17.29 3.74 7.13
C SER A 65 16.99 4.44 5.80
N ALA A 66 16.00 5.34 5.78
CA ALA A 66 15.64 6.13 4.61
C ALA A 66 16.69 7.22 4.35
N THR A 67 17.12 7.93 5.39
CA THR A 67 18.18 8.95 5.32
C THR A 67 19.51 8.34 4.86
N ARG A 68 19.89 7.17 5.40
CA ARG A 68 21.11 6.47 4.95
C ARG A 68 21.03 6.07 3.48
N PHE A 69 19.86 5.60 3.04
CA PHE A 69 19.67 5.23 1.64
C PHE A 69 19.70 6.46 0.71
N ALA A 70 19.08 7.57 1.10
CA ALA A 70 19.18 8.84 0.39
C ALA A 70 20.65 9.31 0.27
N GLY A 71 21.43 9.21 1.35
CA GLY A 71 22.86 9.50 1.32
C GLY A 71 23.66 8.61 0.36
N TRP A 72 23.26 7.34 0.19
CA TRP A 72 23.86 6.47 -0.82
C TRP A 72 23.50 6.88 -2.24
N VAL A 73 22.27 7.35 -2.49
CA VAL A 73 21.89 7.91 -3.80
C VAL A 73 22.66 9.20 -4.09
N ALA A 74 23.04 9.94 -3.05
CA ALA A 74 23.78 11.21 -3.13
C ALA A 74 23.11 12.25 -4.06
N PRO A 75 21.85 12.63 -3.77
CA PRO A 75 21.17 13.66 -4.53
C PRO A 75 21.74 15.05 -4.21
N GLY A 76 21.35 16.06 -5.00
CA GLY A 76 21.66 17.47 -4.70
C GLY A 76 21.10 17.91 -3.34
N ARG A 77 19.88 17.48 -3.00
CA ARG A 77 19.22 17.78 -1.73
C ARG A 77 18.32 16.64 -1.26
N VAL A 78 18.18 16.54 0.07
CA VAL A 78 17.26 15.61 0.73
C VAL A 78 16.24 16.42 1.54
N ILE A 79 14.96 16.23 1.27
CA ILE A 79 13.84 16.88 1.95
C ILE A 79 13.08 15.81 2.71
N ALA A 80 12.89 15.99 4.02
CA ALA A 80 12.21 14.99 4.85
C ALA A 80 11.11 15.64 5.68
N ALA A 81 9.98 14.95 5.81
CA ALA A 81 8.97 15.35 6.77
C ALA A 81 9.50 15.29 8.21
N PRO A 82 9.00 16.15 9.12
CA PRO A 82 9.18 15.91 10.54
C PRO A 82 8.61 14.54 10.90
N LEU A 83 9.37 13.78 11.70
CA LEU A 83 8.96 12.46 12.17
C LEU A 83 7.62 12.56 12.92
N ASN A 84 6.72 11.59 12.72
CA ASN A 84 5.40 11.60 13.36
C ASN A 84 5.57 11.79 14.88
N GLY A 85 5.00 12.88 15.40
CA GLY A 85 5.05 13.22 16.82
C GLY A 85 6.24 14.04 17.30
N SER A 86 7.14 14.50 16.42
CA SER A 86 8.28 15.36 16.80
C SER A 86 7.89 16.83 17.02
N THR A 87 6.78 17.28 16.45
CA THR A 87 6.21 18.63 16.67
C THR A 87 4.73 18.52 17.03
N THR A 88 4.20 19.52 17.73
CA THR A 88 2.79 19.57 18.14
C THR A 88 1.85 19.56 16.93
N GLU A 89 2.18 20.31 15.88
CA GLU A 89 1.48 20.34 14.58
C GLU A 89 1.56 18.99 13.86
N GLY A 90 2.72 18.31 13.93
CA GLY A 90 2.92 16.99 13.36
C GLY A 90 2.10 15.86 14.02
N ARG A 91 1.45 16.13 15.17
CA ARG A 91 0.54 15.18 15.84
C ARG A 91 -0.92 15.33 15.43
N THR A 92 -1.31 16.51 14.93
CA THR A 92 -2.71 16.84 14.66
C THR A 92 -3.06 16.83 13.19
N SER A 93 -2.09 16.99 12.29
CA SER A 93 -2.32 16.99 10.84
C SER A 93 -2.41 15.59 10.24
N HIS A 94 -3.23 15.43 9.20
CA HIS A 94 -3.37 14.18 8.47
C HIS A 94 -2.05 13.84 7.73
N GLU A 95 -1.70 12.55 7.63
CA GLU A 95 -0.43 12.12 7.00
C GLU A 95 -0.28 12.65 5.57
N VAL A 96 -1.37 12.68 4.80
CA VAL A 96 -1.38 13.21 3.42
C VAL A 96 -1.02 14.69 3.38
N GLU A 97 -1.58 15.51 4.27
CA GLU A 97 -1.30 16.95 4.34
C GLU A 97 0.14 17.20 4.73
N ARG A 98 0.67 16.42 5.68
CA ARG A 98 2.08 16.50 6.11
C ARG A 98 3.06 16.08 5.01
N CYS A 99 2.71 15.08 4.21
CA CYS A 99 3.52 14.71 3.06
C CYS A 99 3.49 15.79 1.99
N PHE A 100 2.30 16.34 1.73
CA PHE A 100 2.09 17.36 0.70
C PHE A 100 2.77 18.69 1.03
N SER A 101 2.83 19.08 2.32
CA SER A 101 3.46 20.33 2.74
C SER A 101 4.96 20.40 2.43
N LEU A 102 5.63 19.26 2.20
CA LEU A 102 7.02 19.23 1.72
C LEU A 102 7.19 19.89 0.35
N LEU A 103 6.12 19.95 -0.44
CA LEU A 103 6.15 20.54 -1.77
C LEU A 103 6.05 22.07 -1.75
N ALA A 104 5.78 22.68 -0.59
CA ALA A 104 5.71 24.14 -0.45
C ALA A 104 7.01 24.83 -0.87
N GLY A 105 8.17 24.19 -0.66
CA GLY A 105 9.46 24.69 -1.12
C GLY A 105 9.63 24.76 -2.64
N TYR A 106 8.73 24.13 -3.41
CA TYR A 106 8.64 24.20 -4.87
C TYR A 106 7.51 25.14 -5.34
N GLY A 107 6.89 25.90 -4.43
CA GLY A 107 5.73 26.73 -4.76
C GLY A 107 4.42 25.96 -4.91
N ILE A 108 4.41 24.68 -4.51
CA ILE A 108 3.21 23.82 -4.57
C ILE A 108 2.61 23.79 -3.16
N ALA A 109 1.49 24.48 -2.99
CA ALA A 109 0.79 24.61 -1.71
C ALA A 109 -0.72 24.50 -1.90
N GLY A 110 -1.45 24.36 -0.78
CA GLY A 110 -2.90 24.24 -0.76
C GLY A 110 -3.38 22.84 -0.37
N THR A 111 -4.57 22.48 -0.84
CA THR A 111 -5.18 21.19 -0.54
C THR A 111 -4.54 20.08 -1.36
N PRO A 112 -4.12 18.96 -0.73
CA PRO A 112 -3.63 17.80 -1.48
C PRO A 112 -4.68 17.31 -2.48
N PRO A 113 -4.28 16.87 -3.69
CA PRO A 113 -5.20 16.28 -4.64
C PRO A 113 -5.85 15.01 -4.07
N PRO A 114 -7.02 14.60 -4.60
CA PRO A 114 -7.68 13.38 -4.15
C PRO A 114 -6.80 12.14 -4.41
N CYS A 115 -6.98 11.11 -3.58
CA CYS A 115 -6.29 9.85 -3.77
C CYS A 115 -6.64 9.26 -5.14
N HIS A 116 -5.61 8.92 -5.92
CA HIS A 116 -5.76 8.40 -7.28
C HIS A 116 -5.01 7.07 -7.41
N VAL A 117 -5.70 6.05 -7.92
CA VAL A 117 -5.17 4.73 -8.23
C VAL A 117 -5.76 4.29 -9.57
N VAL A 118 -4.91 3.83 -10.47
CA VAL A 118 -5.36 3.33 -11.78
C VAL A 118 -5.52 1.83 -11.70
N ALA A 119 -6.72 1.34 -12.02
CA ALA A 119 -6.98 -0.09 -12.10
C ALA A 119 -6.42 -0.64 -13.42
N ASP A 120 -5.73 -1.78 -13.37
CA ASP A 120 -5.27 -2.47 -14.57
C ASP A 120 -6.47 -2.97 -15.39
N PRO A 121 -6.68 -2.49 -16.62
CA PRO A 121 -7.86 -2.83 -17.43
C PRO A 121 -7.93 -4.32 -17.77
N VAL A 122 -6.79 -4.99 -17.94
CA VAL A 122 -6.75 -6.44 -18.21
C VAL A 122 -7.17 -7.21 -16.97
N LEU A 123 -6.69 -6.79 -15.79
CA LEU A 123 -7.08 -7.41 -14.53
C LEU A 123 -8.57 -7.18 -14.25
N VAL A 124 -9.08 -5.97 -14.47
CA VAL A 124 -10.52 -5.65 -14.35
C VAL A 124 -11.34 -6.57 -15.24
N GLN A 125 -11.00 -6.67 -16.53
CA GLN A 125 -11.72 -7.54 -17.46
C GLN A 125 -11.69 -9.01 -17.01
N SER A 126 -10.52 -9.49 -16.55
CA SER A 126 -10.38 -10.86 -16.06
C SER A 126 -11.22 -11.13 -14.81
N ILE A 127 -11.42 -10.13 -13.93
CA ILE A 127 -12.26 -10.25 -12.74
C ILE A 127 -13.72 -10.26 -13.17
N VAL A 128 -14.13 -9.34 -14.04
CA VAL A 128 -15.51 -9.24 -14.55
C VAL A 128 -15.97 -10.55 -15.18
N VAL A 129 -15.13 -11.19 -16.00
CA VAL A 129 -15.46 -12.49 -16.64
C VAL A 129 -15.61 -13.64 -15.63
N ARG A 130 -14.92 -13.56 -14.49
CA ARG A 130 -14.98 -14.57 -13.42
C ARG A 130 -16.07 -14.30 -12.40
N LEU A 131 -16.74 -13.14 -12.46
CA LEU A 131 -17.83 -12.85 -11.54
C LEU A 131 -18.97 -13.83 -11.79
N PRO A 132 -19.53 -14.45 -10.73
CA PRO A 132 -20.72 -15.26 -10.83
C PRO A 132 -21.85 -14.49 -11.54
N SER A 133 -22.61 -15.18 -12.39
CA SER A 133 -23.76 -14.60 -13.08
C SER A 133 -24.79 -14.03 -12.10
N THR A 134 -24.86 -14.56 -10.87
CA THR A 134 -25.70 -14.05 -9.78
C THR A 134 -25.31 -12.66 -9.29
N LEU A 135 -24.12 -12.18 -9.62
CA LEU A 135 -23.63 -10.83 -9.28
C LEU A 135 -23.64 -9.89 -10.50
N ALA A 136 -23.90 -10.40 -11.70
CA ALA A 136 -23.90 -9.60 -12.92
C ALA A 136 -25.02 -8.54 -12.89
N GLY A 137 -24.69 -7.30 -13.22
CA GLY A 137 -25.64 -6.18 -13.25
C GLY A 137 -26.08 -5.66 -11.86
N ARG A 138 -25.70 -6.30 -10.76
CA ARG A 138 -25.98 -5.82 -9.40
C ARG A 138 -24.99 -4.77 -8.95
N ARG A 139 -25.44 -3.90 -8.03
CA ARG A 139 -24.53 -3.04 -7.27
C ARG A 139 -23.67 -3.91 -6.38
N LEU A 140 -22.34 -3.79 -6.47
CA LEU A 140 -21.42 -4.60 -5.67
C LEU A 140 -20.89 -3.80 -4.47
N VAL A 141 -20.91 -4.43 -3.30
CA VAL A 141 -20.36 -3.89 -2.05
C VAL A 141 -19.17 -4.76 -1.62
N ALA A 142 -18.02 -4.13 -1.42
CA ALA A 142 -16.82 -4.80 -0.96
C ALA A 142 -16.76 -4.82 0.58
N LEU A 143 -16.60 -6.00 1.18
CA LEU A 143 -16.39 -6.17 2.62
C LEU A 143 -14.94 -6.56 2.89
N GLN A 144 -14.18 -5.69 3.56
CA GLN A 144 -12.81 -5.97 3.97
C GLN A 144 -12.78 -6.48 5.42
N LEU A 145 -12.63 -7.79 5.61
CA LEU A 145 -12.68 -8.43 6.94
C LEU A 145 -11.35 -8.34 7.70
N SER A 146 -10.26 -8.05 6.99
CA SER A 146 -8.91 -8.17 7.54
C SER A 146 -8.47 -6.91 8.29
N ALA A 147 -8.10 -7.06 9.57
CA ALA A 147 -7.36 -6.03 10.30
C ALA A 147 -6.21 -6.64 11.10
N ARG A 148 -5.07 -5.96 11.13
CA ARG A 148 -3.84 -6.48 11.77
C ARG A 148 -4.00 -6.61 13.29
N LYS A 149 -4.61 -5.63 13.96
CA LYS A 149 -4.79 -5.64 15.42
C LYS A 149 -6.14 -6.26 15.77
N PRO A 150 -6.21 -7.18 16.75
CA PRO A 150 -7.48 -7.76 17.19
C PRO A 150 -8.53 -6.72 17.57
N LYS A 151 -8.15 -5.66 18.29
CA LYS A 151 -9.04 -4.55 18.70
C LYS A 151 -9.61 -3.73 17.53
N GLN A 152 -9.06 -3.89 16.32
CA GLN A 152 -9.52 -3.22 15.10
C GLN A 152 -10.33 -4.16 14.20
N ARG A 153 -10.59 -5.39 14.64
CA ARG A 153 -11.41 -6.36 13.91
C ARG A 153 -12.84 -6.23 14.39
N TRP A 154 -13.75 -6.02 13.47
CA TRP A 154 -15.17 -6.08 13.75
C TRP A 154 -15.63 -7.56 13.76
N PRO A 155 -16.53 -7.97 14.67
CA PRO A 155 -17.07 -9.33 14.73
C PRO A 155 -17.72 -9.76 13.39
N VAL A 156 -17.59 -11.04 13.05
CA VAL A 156 -18.06 -11.58 11.76
C VAL A 156 -19.58 -11.59 11.69
N GLU A 157 -20.24 -11.84 12.81
CA GLU A 157 -21.70 -11.87 12.95
C GLU A 157 -22.31 -10.50 12.64
N LEU A 158 -21.60 -9.42 12.97
CA LEU A 158 -22.04 -8.06 12.65
C LEU A 158 -21.83 -7.72 11.17
N PHE A 159 -20.75 -8.24 10.55
CA PHE A 159 -20.61 -8.18 9.09
C PHE A 159 -21.73 -8.95 8.38
N ALA A 160 -22.09 -10.13 8.87
CA ALA A 160 -23.18 -10.94 8.31
C ALA A 160 -24.53 -10.24 8.44
N ALA A 161 -24.82 -9.67 9.62
CA ALA A 161 -26.03 -8.90 9.85
C ALA A 161 -26.10 -7.68 8.92
N LEU A 162 -25.01 -6.91 8.79
CA LEU A 162 -24.93 -5.77 7.86
C LEU A 162 -25.16 -6.20 6.41
N ALA A 163 -24.52 -7.28 5.97
CA ALA A 163 -24.68 -7.79 4.61
C ALA A 163 -26.12 -8.20 4.32
N LYS A 164 -26.77 -8.91 5.27
CA LYS A 164 -28.18 -9.32 5.16
C LYS A 164 -29.12 -8.10 5.05
N THR A 165 -28.94 -7.10 5.91
CA THR A 165 -29.75 -5.86 5.86
C THR A 165 -29.57 -5.12 4.54
N LEU A 166 -28.32 -4.88 4.12
CA LEU A 166 -28.03 -4.18 2.86
C LEU A 166 -28.53 -4.95 1.63
N HIS A 167 -28.45 -6.27 1.65
CA HIS A 167 -29.02 -7.10 0.58
C HIS A 167 -30.54 -6.95 0.50
N ALA A 168 -31.23 -7.03 1.64
CA ALA A 168 -32.68 -6.90 1.70
C ALA A 168 -33.18 -5.53 1.23
N GLU A 169 -32.42 -4.46 1.50
CA GLU A 169 -32.81 -3.09 1.13
C GLU A 169 -32.49 -2.72 -0.32
N SER A 170 -31.44 -3.30 -0.92
CA SER A 170 -30.87 -2.80 -2.18
C SER A 170 -30.56 -3.86 -3.23
N ASP A 171 -30.86 -5.14 -2.96
CA ASP A 171 -30.49 -6.31 -3.78
C ASP A 171 -29.01 -6.29 -4.22
N CYS A 172 -28.14 -5.73 -3.38
CA CYS A 172 -26.73 -5.61 -3.71
C CYS A 172 -26.01 -6.96 -3.57
N GLY A 173 -24.97 -7.13 -4.39
CA GLY A 173 -24.05 -8.26 -4.32
C GLY A 173 -22.85 -7.93 -3.43
N PHE A 174 -22.25 -8.94 -2.80
CA PHE A 174 -21.09 -8.74 -1.93
C PHE A 174 -19.82 -9.39 -2.49
N LEU A 175 -18.70 -8.67 -2.36
CA LEU A 175 -17.37 -9.18 -2.61
C LEU A 175 -16.59 -9.14 -1.30
N VAL A 176 -16.15 -10.30 -0.81
CA VAL A 176 -15.40 -10.38 0.44
C VAL A 176 -13.91 -10.33 0.15
N PHE A 177 -13.25 -9.29 0.66
CA PHE A 177 -11.81 -9.10 0.56
C PHE A 177 -11.14 -9.41 1.89
N GLY A 178 -10.08 -10.21 1.82
CA GLY A 178 -9.32 -10.64 2.99
C GLY A 178 -7.98 -11.22 2.55
N ARG A 179 -7.10 -11.46 3.51
CA ARG A 179 -5.85 -12.17 3.21
C ARG A 179 -6.16 -13.65 3.11
N ARG A 180 -5.96 -14.24 1.93
CA ARG A 180 -5.96 -15.69 1.77
C ARG A 180 -4.96 -16.31 2.76
N CYS A 181 -5.31 -17.44 3.35
CA CYS A 181 -4.46 -18.16 4.28
C CYS A 181 -3.10 -18.45 3.63
N SER A 182 -2.07 -17.75 4.09
CA SER A 182 -0.70 -18.24 3.92
C SER A 182 -0.47 -19.25 5.05
N ARG A 183 0.08 -20.43 4.77
CA ARG A 183 0.55 -21.45 5.75
C ARG A 183 1.64 -20.93 6.72
N ARG A 184 1.59 -19.67 7.17
CA ARG A 184 2.52 -19.03 8.09
C ARG A 184 1.88 -18.97 9.49
N PRO A 185 2.45 -19.65 10.50
CA PRO A 185 1.87 -19.78 11.84
C PRO A 185 1.54 -18.45 12.56
N MET A 186 2.22 -17.35 12.23
CA MET A 186 2.03 -16.06 12.90
C MET A 186 0.86 -15.23 12.35
N HIS A 187 0.24 -15.64 11.25
CA HIS A 187 -0.82 -14.89 10.56
C HIS A 187 -1.85 -15.86 9.95
N PRO A 188 -2.76 -16.47 10.73
CA PRO A 188 -3.85 -17.24 10.18
C PRO A 188 -4.64 -16.33 9.22
N GLY A 189 -4.91 -16.81 8.01
CA GLY A 189 -5.67 -16.06 7.00
C GLY A 189 -7.11 -15.81 7.40
N ASP A 190 -7.79 -15.01 6.60
CA ASP A 190 -9.18 -14.64 6.83
C ASP A 190 -10.18 -15.63 6.19
N ASP A 191 -9.71 -16.73 5.61
CA ASP A 191 -10.54 -17.72 4.90
C ASP A 191 -11.60 -18.34 5.83
N ALA A 192 -11.25 -18.63 7.09
CA ALA A 192 -12.20 -19.14 8.08
C ALA A 192 -13.31 -18.13 8.40
N LYS A 193 -12.98 -16.83 8.41
CA LYS A 193 -13.96 -15.75 8.63
C LYS A 193 -14.85 -15.53 7.43
N ALA A 194 -14.29 -15.66 6.22
CA ALA A 194 -15.07 -15.58 5.01
C ALA A 194 -16.06 -16.75 4.90
N ALA A 195 -15.67 -17.95 5.36
CA ALA A 195 -16.57 -19.10 5.44
C ALA A 195 -17.70 -18.89 6.46
N GLU A 196 -17.37 -18.41 7.66
CA GLU A 196 -18.34 -18.08 8.72
C GLU A 196 -19.34 -16.97 8.31
N LEU A 197 -18.97 -16.10 7.36
CA LEU A 197 -19.87 -15.09 6.81
C LEU A 197 -20.93 -15.69 5.85
N VAL A 198 -20.63 -16.83 5.22
CA VAL A 198 -21.46 -17.45 4.18
C VAL A 198 -22.40 -18.51 4.76
N GLU A 199 -22.11 -19.04 5.96
CA GLU A 199 -23.06 -19.84 6.77
C GLU A 199 -24.23 -19.00 7.31
#